data_AF-A0A833D049-F1
#
_entry.id   AF-A0A833D049-F1
#
_cell.length_a   1.000
_cell.length_b   1.000
_cell.length_c   1.000
_cell.angle_alpha   90.00
_cell.angle_beta   90.00
_cell.angle_gamma   90.00
#
_symmetry.space_group_name_H-M   'P 1'
#
loop_
_entity.id
_entity.type
_entity.pdbx_description
1 polymer ?
#
loop_
_entity_poly.entity_id
_entity_poly.type
_entity_poly.pdbx_seq_one_letter_code
_entity_poly.pdbx_strand_id
1 'polypeptide(L)' 'MSWYDYPPYVPVARRRQQAARKVAALRKKGQNIEPVIVEGRVIAKTFWGKAWCKNLEAYSD' A
#
# COMPACT_ATOMS: atom_id res chain seq x y z
N MET A 1 5.96 6.11 32.35
CA MET A 1 6.19 6.70 31.01
C MET A 1 7.05 5.74 30.21
N SER A 2 6.46 4.98 29.28
CA SER A 2 7.20 4.01 28.46
C SER A 2 7.73 4.69 27.20
N TRP A 3 9.03 4.95 27.17
CA TRP A 3 9.77 5.57 26.06
C TRP A 3 10.12 4.56 24.94
N TYR A 4 9.29 3.54 24.71
CA TYR A 4 9.60 2.40 23.83
C TYR A 4 8.51 2.08 22.80
N ASP A 5 7.69 3.05 22.39
CA ASP A 5 6.54 2.79 21.49
C ASP A 5 6.89 2.89 19.99
N TYR A 6 8.11 2.50 19.61
CA TYR A 6 8.46 2.35 18.19
C TYR A 6 8.46 0.86 17.82
N PRO A 7 7.53 0.42 16.96
CA PRO A 7 7.51 -0.96 16.52
C PRO A 7 8.82 -1.29 15.78
N PRO A 8 9.33 -2.52 15.93
CA PRO A 8 10.58 -2.92 15.29
C PRO A 8 10.48 -2.77 13.76
N TYR A 9 11.61 -2.42 13.14
CA TYR A 9 11.68 -2.31 11.69
C TYR A 9 11.27 -3.64 11.02
N VAL A 10 10.24 -3.58 10.19
CA VAL A 10 9.81 -4.72 9.37
C VAL A 10 10.46 -4.60 7.98
N PRO A 11 11.29 -5.57 7.56
CA PRO A 11 11.89 -5.58 6.24
C PRO A 11 10.84 -5.59 5.12
N VAL A 12 11.16 -4.92 4.02
CA VAL A 12 10.29 -4.81 2.83
C VAL A 12 9.83 -6.18 2.32
N ALA A 13 10.73 -7.18 2.30
CA ALA A 13 10.42 -8.54 1.89
C ALA A 13 9.31 -9.18 2.75
N ARG A 14 9.35 -8.97 4.08
CA ARG A 14 8.33 -9.46 5.01
C ARG A 14 6.99 -8.78 4.76
N ARG A 15 6.98 -7.46 4.52
CA ARG A 15 5.74 -6.72 4.17
C ARG A 15 5.11 -7.24 2.88
N ARG A 16 5.91 -7.47 1.84
CA ARG A 16 5.44 -8.05 0.56
C ARG A 16 4.84 -9.45 0.75
N GLN A 17 5.49 -10.30 1.54
CA GLN A 17 4.98 -11.64 1.85
C GLN A 17 3.64 -11.59 2.59
N GLN A 18 3.51 -10.70 3.59
CA GLN A 18 2.27 -10.52 4.34
C GLN A 18 1.13 -10.02 3.44
N ALA A 19 1.39 -9.03 2.58
CA ALA A 19 0.43 -8.53 1.60
C ALA A 19 -0.03 -9.65 0.64
N ALA A 20 0.90 -10.43 0.09
CA ALA A 20 0.58 -11.55 -0.79
C ALA A 20 -0.29 -12.62 -0.10
N ARG A 21 0.02 -12.97 1.16
CA ARG A 21 -0.79 -13.90 1.96
C ARG A 21 -2.20 -13.37 2.18
N LYS A 22 -2.35 -12.07 2.47
CA LYS A 22 -3.66 -11.44 2.68
C LYS A 22 -4.48 -11.41 1.39
N VAL A 23 -3.88 -11.04 0.27
CA VAL A 23 -4.54 -11.08 -1.05
C VAL A 23 -5.01 -12.51 -1.37
N ALA A 24 -4.16 -13.52 -1.15
CA ALA A 24 -4.55 -14.91 -1.37
C ALA A 24 -5.72 -15.35 -0.46
N ALA A 25 -5.72 -14.95 0.82
CA ALA A 25 -6.80 -15.26 1.75
C ALA A 25 -8.13 -14.58 1.34
N LEU A 26 -8.09 -13.35 0.85
CA LEU A 26 -9.28 -12.63 0.41
C LEU A 26 -9.81 -13.15 -0.93
N ARG A 27 -8.92 -13.53 -1.86
CA ARG A 27 -9.30 -14.23 -3.10
C ARG A 27 -10.01 -15.54 -2.81
N LYS A 28 -9.54 -16.31 -1.82
CA LYS A 28 -10.22 -17.54 -1.35
C LYS A 28 -11.63 -17.27 -0.80
N LYS A 29 -11.89 -16.07 -0.28
CA LYS A 29 -13.22 -15.63 0.17
C LYS A 29 -14.10 -15.10 -0.97
N GLY A 30 -13.66 -15.22 -2.22
CA GLY A 30 -14.41 -14.75 -3.39
C GLY A 30 -14.33 -13.24 -3.64
N GLN A 31 -13.47 -12.51 -2.90
CA GLN A 31 -13.27 -11.08 -3.17
C GLN A 31 -12.35 -10.90 -4.37
N ASN A 32 -12.84 -10.22 -5.42
CA ASN A 32 -11.98 -9.79 -6.52
C ASN A 32 -11.11 -8.62 -6.05
N ILE A 33 -9.81 -8.86 -5.91
CA ILE A 33 -8.86 -7.87 -5.42
C ILE A 33 -7.70 -7.74 -6.40
N GLU A 34 -7.50 -6.49 -6.79
CA GLU A 34 -6.47 -6.04 -7.71
C GLU A 34 -5.49 -5.17 -6.91
N PRO A 35 -4.44 -5.78 -6.33
CA PRO A 35 -3.46 -5.01 -5.57
C PRO A 35 -2.67 -4.09 -6.52
N VAL A 36 -2.46 -2.85 -6.11
CA VAL A 36 -1.61 -1.91 -6.85
C VAL A 36 -0.14 -2.28 -6.65
N ILE A 37 0.52 -2.69 -7.72
CA ILE A 37 1.94 -3.04 -7.71
C ILE A 37 2.74 -1.85 -8.27
N VAL A 38 3.57 -1.25 -7.41
CA VAL A 38 4.46 -0.16 -7.82
C VAL A 38 5.81 -0.75 -8.18
N GLU A 39 6.11 -0.82 -9.47
CA GLU A 39 7.38 -1.35 -9.99
C GLU A 39 8.55 -0.35 -9.86
N GLY A 40 8.25 0.94 -9.71
CA GLY A 40 9.23 2.02 -9.63
C GLY A 40 9.14 2.84 -8.34
N ARG A 41 9.47 4.13 -8.45
CA ARG A 41 9.38 5.08 -7.31
C ARG A 41 8.03 5.77 -7.18
N VAL A 42 7.23 5.79 -8.26
CA VAL A 42 6.00 6.59 -8.35
C VAL A 42 4.83 5.76 -8.81
N ILE A 43 3.65 6.05 -8.26
CA ILE A 43 2.39 5.37 -8.59
C ILE A 43 1.80 5.86 -9.92
N ALA A 44 2.04 7.12 -10.27
CA ALA A 44 1.57 7.76 -11.51
C ALA A 44 2.71 8.50 -12.20
N LYS A 45 2.84 8.31 -13.52
CA LYS A 45 3.88 8.95 -14.35
C LYS A 45 3.34 10.10 -15.19
N THR A 46 2.07 10.04 -15.59
CA THR A 46 1.43 11.03 -16.46
C THR A 46 1.08 12.31 -15.70
N PHE A 47 0.98 13.43 -16.42
CA PHE A 47 0.55 14.71 -15.85
C PHE A 47 -0.80 14.58 -15.13
N TRP A 48 -1.81 14.05 -15.83
CA TRP A 48 -3.14 13.84 -15.27
C TRP A 48 -3.17 12.86 -14.09
N GLY A 49 -2.39 11.77 -14.16
CA GLY A 49 -2.33 10.82 -13.05
C GLY A 49 -1.77 11.45 -11.77
N LYS A 50 -0.76 12.32 -11.88
CA LYS A 50 -0.19 13.04 -10.73
C LYS A 50 -1.16 14.08 -10.17
N ALA A 51 -1.81 14.87 -11.04
CA ALA A 51 -2.79 15.86 -10.62
C ALA A 51 -3.98 15.20 -9.90
N TRP A 52 -4.41 14.04 -10.37
CA TRP A 52 -5.48 13.27 -9.75
C TRP A 52 -5.09 12.75 -8.35
N CYS A 53 -3.90 12.16 -8.19
CA CYS A 53 -3.42 11.74 -6.86
C CYS A 53 -3.37 12.93 -5.88
N LYS A 54 -2.83 14.07 -6.31
CA LYS A 54 -2.78 15.29 -5.48
C LYS A 54 -4.17 15.80 -5.09
N ASN A 55 -5.13 15.71 -6.01
CA ASN A 55 -6.51 16.07 -5.73
C ASN A 55 -7.11 15.18 -4.64
N LEU A 56 -6.94 13.87 -4.72
CA LEU A 56 -7.45 12.93 -3.71
C LEU A 56 -6.84 13.18 -2.32
N GLU A 57 -5.54 13.49 -2.25
CA GLU A 57 -4.88 13.84 -0.99
C GLU A 57 -5.46 15.10 -0.34
N ALA A 58 -5.88 16.09 -1.13
CA ALA A 58 -6.44 17.35 -0.62
C ALA A 58 -7.84 17.19 0.03
N TYR A 59 -8.57 16.12 -0.29
CA TYR A 59 -9.90 15.83 0.25
C TYR A 59 -9.91 14.80 1.38
N SER A 60 -8.74 14.33 1.81
CA SER A 60 -8.58 13.39 2.91
C SER A 60 -8.43 14.14 4.24
N ASP A 61 -9.50 14.78 4.71
CA ASP A 61 -9.62 15.33 6.08
C ASP A 61 -9.93 14.22 7.10
#